data_AF-A0A5D2A1L3-F1
#
_entry.id   AF-A0A5D2A1L3-F1
#
_cell.length_a   1.000
_cell.length_b   1.000
_cell.length_c   1.000
_cell.angle_alpha   90.00
_cell.angle_beta   90.00
_cell.angle_gamma   90.00
#
_symmetry.space_group_name_H-M   'P 1'
#
loop_
_entity.id
_entity.type
_entity.pdbx_description
1 polymer ?
#
loop_
_entity_poly.entity_id
_entity_poly.type
_entity_poly.pdbx_seq_one_letter_code
_entity_poly.pdbx_strand_id
1 'polypeptide(L)'
;MAIGAAYKGFMDCIRLLLYLDANRGCQDREGCTPLHWAAIKGNLEACTLLLQGSQEGLAVTDNSGLTPAQLASEKNHRKIAFLLGNTRRLHEYRSNRNSCLGKLPKLGLAPVLCCVIVVHLTTYIHSVIMASNLPKLTAGFGILAWLGVFLSSAGLIWFYRCSSKDPGYIKMNVSDHQNLKDEPLLKIEANHPALLAGNWSQLCTTCKIIKPLRAKHCSTCDRCVEQFDHHCPWVSNCVGKKNKWDFFLFIVLEVMAMVITGVVAMTRILTDPMAPAGFSPMFSHASTHHIGALIFLIMDIFYFFGASALVVSQATQISRNITTNEMANIMRYSYLRGADGQLRNPYDHGCWKNCSDFMINGYNEDVPIAEDSANSEETGMIQIPRDSNLQNSNSHAPTDRNGHIAVHVNSSNINAHHGPVHSLVQPR
;
A
#
# COMPACT_ATOMS: atom_id res chain seq x y z
N MET A 1 19.69 17.51 16.93
CA MET A 1 19.80 16.13 16.37
C MET A 1 18.94 15.95 15.11
N ALA A 2 17.63 16.26 15.13
CA ALA A 2 16.76 16.14 13.96
C ALA A 2 17.22 16.95 12.73
N ILE A 3 17.72 18.17 12.94
CA ILE A 3 18.31 19.00 11.87
C ILE A 3 19.50 18.29 11.19
N GLY A 4 20.43 17.75 11.98
CA GLY A 4 21.60 17.04 11.44
C GLY A 4 21.22 15.78 10.64
N ALA A 5 20.23 15.01 11.13
CA ALA A 5 19.71 13.85 10.41
C ALA A 5 19.04 14.24 9.08
N ALA A 6 18.26 15.33 9.07
CA ALA A 6 17.64 15.87 7.86
C ALA A 6 18.66 16.40 6.86
N TYR A 7 19.70 17.11 7.34
CA TYR A 7 20.80 17.61 6.52
C TYR A 7 21.57 16.47 5.83
N LYS A 8 21.86 15.38 6.56
CA LYS A 8 22.57 14.21 6.01
C LYS A 8 21.65 13.28 5.22
N GLY A 9 20.33 13.40 5.36
CA GLY A 9 19.38 12.53 4.69
C GLY A 9 19.22 11.16 5.35
N PHE A 10 19.54 11.04 6.64
CA PHE A 10 19.49 9.77 7.36
C PHE A 10 18.04 9.45 7.76
N MET A 11 17.35 8.77 6.85
CA MET A 11 15.91 8.52 6.91
C MET A 11 15.45 7.80 8.17
N ASP A 12 16.22 6.80 8.60
CA ASP A 12 15.90 6.00 9.78
C ASP A 12 16.08 6.81 11.07
N CYS A 13 17.13 7.63 11.15
CA CYS A 13 17.33 8.57 12.25
C CYS A 13 16.18 9.59 12.32
N ILE A 14 15.76 10.15 11.18
CA ILE A 14 14.62 11.07 11.13
C ILE A 14 13.36 10.34 11.62
N ARG A 15 13.10 9.11 11.16
CA ARG A 15 11.91 8.34 11.53
C ARG A 15 11.89 8.04 13.03
N LEU A 16 13.00 7.60 13.59
CA LEU A 16 13.15 7.34 15.01
C LEU A 16 12.95 8.61 15.84
N LEU A 17 13.58 9.72 15.46
CA LEU A 17 13.41 10.99 16.17
C LEU A 17 11.96 11.48 16.14
N LEU A 18 11.29 11.40 14.98
CA LEU A 18 9.87 11.73 14.87
C LEU A 18 8.99 10.77 15.67
N TYR A 19 9.37 9.50 15.80
CA TYR A 19 8.70 8.54 16.66
C TYR A 19 8.83 8.92 18.13
N LEU A 20 9.99 9.42 18.55
CA LEU A 20 10.29 9.92 19.90
C LEU A 20 9.85 11.38 20.16
N ASP A 21 8.89 11.89 19.39
CA ASP A 21 8.32 13.24 19.56
C ASP A 21 9.35 14.39 19.42
N ALA A 22 10.40 14.18 18.62
CA ALA A 22 11.30 15.27 18.28
C ALA A 22 10.53 16.42 17.62
N ASN A 23 10.73 17.64 18.15
CA ASN A 23 10.06 18.84 17.67
C ASN A 23 10.43 19.10 16.19
N ARG A 24 9.42 19.08 15.32
CA ARG A 24 9.55 19.31 13.87
C ARG A 24 9.83 20.77 13.52
N GLY A 25 9.37 21.69 14.36
CA GLY A 25 9.49 23.13 14.20
C GLY A 25 10.73 23.71 14.88
N CYS A 26 11.63 22.90 15.45
CA CYS A 26 12.87 23.43 16.02
C CYS A 26 13.69 24.14 14.93
N GLN A 27 14.14 25.36 15.23
CA GLN A 27 14.99 26.17 14.35
C GLN A 27 16.42 26.18 14.90
N ASP A 28 17.40 26.22 14.01
CA ASP A 28 18.78 26.53 14.35
C ASP A 28 19.01 28.05 14.44
N ARG A 29 20.29 28.46 14.48
CA ARG A 29 20.67 29.88 14.62
C ARG A 29 20.32 30.69 13.37
N GLU A 30 20.19 30.03 12.24
CA GLU A 30 19.83 30.58 10.94
C GLU A 30 18.30 30.63 10.73
N GLY A 31 17.51 30.18 11.72
CA GLY A 31 16.06 30.09 11.60
C GLY A 31 15.61 28.87 10.77
N CYS A 32 16.51 27.96 10.40
CA CYS A 32 16.22 26.82 9.56
C CYS A 32 15.69 25.63 10.38
N THR A 33 14.55 25.10 9.97
CA THR A 33 13.98 23.85 10.51
C THR A 33 14.59 22.61 9.84
N PRO A 34 14.39 21.39 10.37
CA PRO A 34 14.78 20.16 9.67
C PRO A 34 14.26 20.09 8.23
N LEU A 35 13.07 20.63 7.96
CA LEU A 35 12.50 20.64 6.61
C LEU A 35 13.24 21.61 5.66
N HIS A 36 13.71 22.75 6.16
CA HIS A 36 14.57 23.67 5.39
C HIS A 36 15.84 22.93 4.95
N TRP A 37 16.52 22.23 5.87
CA TRP A 37 17.75 21.52 5.54
C TRP A 37 17.55 20.35 4.58
N ALA A 38 16.49 19.56 4.76
CA ALA A 38 16.13 18.51 3.80
C ALA A 38 15.89 19.09 2.39
N ALA A 39 15.22 20.26 2.32
CA ALA A 39 14.92 20.96 1.08
C ALA A 39 16.18 21.55 0.41
N ILE A 40 17.06 22.20 1.19
CA ILE A 40 18.35 22.76 0.75
C ILE A 40 19.26 21.67 0.20
N LYS A 41 19.22 20.47 0.78
CA LYS A 41 20.07 19.34 0.39
C LYS A 41 19.49 18.50 -0.75
N GLY A 42 18.28 18.82 -1.21
CA GLY A 42 17.67 18.09 -2.32
C GLY A 42 17.14 16.71 -1.93
N ASN A 43 16.93 16.42 -0.64
CA ASN A 43 16.46 15.11 -0.19
C ASN A 43 14.93 15.06 -0.14
N LEU A 44 14.34 14.52 -1.20
CA LEU A 44 12.89 14.37 -1.34
C LEU A 44 12.30 13.45 -0.28
N GLU A 45 12.96 12.33 0.03
CA GLU A 45 12.47 11.35 0.99
C GLU A 45 12.45 11.94 2.41
N ALA A 46 13.51 12.67 2.79
CA ALA A 46 13.56 13.42 4.05
C ALA A 46 12.42 14.43 4.16
N CYS A 47 12.15 15.19 3.08
CA CYS A 47 11.02 16.11 3.04
C CYS A 47 9.68 15.39 3.24
N THR A 48 9.45 14.29 2.53
CA THR A 48 8.19 13.53 2.64
C THR A 48 7.98 12.92 4.02
N LEU A 49 9.04 12.40 4.66
CA LEU A 49 8.97 11.84 6.01
C LEU A 49 8.71 12.93 7.07
N LEU A 50 9.38 14.09 6.96
CA LEU A 50 9.19 15.21 7.88
C LEU A 50 7.79 15.82 7.79
N LEU A 51 7.12 15.70 6.64
CA LEU A 51 5.72 16.10 6.44
C LEU A 51 4.71 15.01 6.80
N GLN A 52 5.15 13.81 7.16
CA GLN A 52 4.25 12.72 7.50
C GLN A 52 3.57 12.99 8.85
N GLY A 53 2.25 13.22 8.84
CA GLY A 53 1.45 13.44 10.06
C GLY A 53 1.45 14.87 10.62
N SER A 54 2.26 15.80 10.07
CA SER A 54 2.19 17.22 10.44
C SER A 54 2.72 18.10 9.30
N GLN A 55 2.07 19.25 9.11
CA GLN A 55 2.40 20.25 8.08
C GLN A 55 2.99 21.54 8.67
N GLU A 56 3.28 21.57 9.99
CA GLU A 56 3.70 22.77 10.72
C GLU A 56 4.95 23.44 10.12
N GLY A 57 5.88 22.65 9.62
CA GLY A 57 7.15 23.14 9.06
C GLY A 57 7.05 23.81 7.68
N LEU A 58 5.90 23.75 7.00
CA LEU A 58 5.77 24.30 5.63
C LEU A 58 5.72 25.82 5.58
N ALA A 59 5.21 26.45 6.64
CA ALA A 59 4.97 27.89 6.69
C ALA A 59 6.09 28.68 7.38
N VAL A 60 6.94 28.00 8.14
CA VAL A 60 8.06 28.60 8.86
C VAL A 60 9.06 29.20 7.87
N THR A 61 9.59 30.37 8.19
CA THR A 61 10.65 31.04 7.42
C THR A 61 11.96 31.01 8.18
N ASP A 62 13.06 30.98 7.44
CA ASP A 62 14.39 31.24 7.98
C ASP A 62 14.59 32.73 8.34
N ASN A 63 15.77 33.10 8.83
CA ASN A 63 16.10 34.49 9.16
C ASN A 63 16.11 35.43 7.94
N SER A 64 16.16 34.89 6.73
CA SER A 64 16.07 35.65 5.47
C SER A 64 14.61 35.83 5.01
N GLY A 65 13.64 35.28 5.74
CA GLY A 65 12.22 35.30 5.37
C GLY A 65 11.84 34.27 4.31
N LEU A 66 12.70 33.28 4.05
CA LEU A 66 12.49 32.26 3.03
C LEU A 66 11.93 30.97 3.62
N THR A 67 10.94 30.40 2.94
CA THR A 67 10.32 29.12 3.29
C THR A 67 11.15 27.95 2.74
N PRO A 68 10.93 26.71 3.23
CA PRO A 68 11.63 25.53 2.70
C PRO A 68 11.44 25.34 1.18
N ALA A 69 10.26 25.69 0.66
CA ALA A 69 9.96 25.60 -0.77
C ALA A 69 10.77 26.63 -1.60
N GLN A 70 10.93 27.86 -1.07
CA GLN A 70 11.73 28.90 -1.71
C GLN A 70 13.21 28.54 -1.68
N LEU A 71 13.73 28.06 -0.55
CA LEU A 71 15.13 27.60 -0.47
C LEU A 71 15.40 26.41 -1.40
N ALA A 72 14.48 25.44 -1.52
CA ALA A 72 14.61 24.39 -2.53
C ALA A 72 14.68 24.96 -3.96
N SER A 73 13.92 26.03 -4.25
CA SER A 73 13.94 26.68 -5.56
C SER A 73 15.28 27.37 -5.81
N GLU A 74 15.82 28.10 -4.82
CA GLU A 74 17.13 28.76 -4.92
C GLU A 74 18.28 27.76 -5.14
N LYS A 75 18.17 26.57 -4.53
CA LYS A 75 19.12 25.46 -4.73
C LYS A 75 18.82 24.62 -5.98
N ASN A 76 17.91 25.05 -6.85
CA ASN A 76 17.51 24.36 -8.08
C ASN A 76 16.88 22.95 -7.87
N HIS A 77 16.38 22.66 -6.67
CA HIS A 77 15.65 21.43 -6.36
C HIS A 77 14.17 21.55 -6.75
N ARG A 78 13.91 21.74 -8.06
CA ARG A 78 12.57 22.05 -8.62
C ARG A 78 11.47 21.08 -8.17
N LYS A 79 11.76 19.78 -8.13
CA LYS A 79 10.79 18.74 -7.71
C LYS A 79 10.34 18.94 -6.26
N ILE A 80 11.28 19.29 -5.37
CA ILE A 80 10.99 19.53 -3.95
C ILE A 80 10.29 20.86 -3.77
N ALA A 81 10.75 21.93 -4.43
CA ALA A 81 10.08 23.23 -4.39
C ALA A 81 8.61 23.11 -4.81
N PHE A 82 8.34 22.39 -5.90
CA PHE A 82 6.99 22.10 -6.37
C PHE A 82 6.18 21.29 -5.36
N LEU A 83 6.74 20.20 -4.82
CA LEU A 83 6.06 19.37 -3.80
C LEU A 83 5.69 20.20 -2.58
N LEU A 84 6.64 20.91 -1.99
CA LEU A 84 6.46 21.68 -0.75
C LEU A 84 5.48 22.84 -0.97
N GLY A 85 5.64 23.59 -2.06
CA GLY A 85 4.74 24.70 -2.41
C GLY A 85 3.31 24.24 -2.65
N ASN A 86 3.11 23.14 -3.38
CA ASN A 86 1.77 22.57 -3.59
C ASN A 86 1.18 22.03 -2.30
N THR A 87 1.96 21.34 -1.46
CA THR A 87 1.49 20.80 -0.19
C THR A 87 1.04 21.93 0.74
N ARG A 88 1.79 23.03 0.79
CA ARG A 88 1.42 24.23 1.54
C ARG A 88 0.13 24.85 1.02
N ARG A 89 0.01 25.09 -0.29
CA ARG A 89 -1.19 25.66 -0.91
C ARG A 89 -2.43 24.80 -0.63
N LEU A 90 -2.30 23.48 -0.74
CA LEU A 90 -3.38 22.54 -0.44
C LEU A 90 -3.76 22.57 1.05
N HIS A 91 -2.78 22.70 1.95
CA HIS A 91 -3.02 22.82 3.39
C HIS A 91 -3.77 24.11 3.73
N GLU A 92 -3.33 25.26 3.20
CA GLU A 92 -4.00 26.55 3.37
C GLU A 92 -5.43 26.53 2.78
N TYR A 93 -5.60 25.99 1.57
CA TYR A 93 -6.91 25.82 0.94
C TYR A 93 -7.84 24.92 1.77
N ARG A 94 -7.34 23.77 2.28
CA ARG A 94 -8.12 22.89 3.17
C ARG A 94 -8.51 23.57 4.47
N SER A 95 -7.59 24.34 5.07
CA SER A 95 -7.87 25.11 6.28
C SER A 95 -9.03 26.09 6.06
N ASN A 96 -9.01 26.81 4.92
CA ASN A 96 -10.05 27.78 4.58
C ASN A 96 -11.40 27.12 4.22
N ARG A 97 -11.37 25.95 3.56
CA ARG A 97 -12.59 25.22 3.13
C ARG A 97 -13.36 24.61 4.30
N ASN A 98 -12.73 24.41 5.45
CA ASN A 98 -13.37 23.84 6.64
C ASN A 98 -14.37 24.80 7.34
N SER A 99 -14.55 26.03 6.85
CA SER A 99 -15.32 27.08 7.55
C SER A 99 -16.84 27.09 7.33
N CYS A 100 -17.41 26.46 6.29
CA CYS A 100 -18.87 26.21 6.22
C CYS A 100 -19.28 25.27 5.07
N LEU A 101 -18.78 25.53 3.84
CA LEU A 101 -19.12 24.76 2.62
C LEU A 101 -18.35 23.43 2.45
N GLY A 102 -17.39 23.11 3.31
CA GLY A 102 -16.49 21.95 3.19
C GLY A 102 -17.02 20.61 3.71
N LYS A 103 -18.30 20.51 4.11
CA LYS A 103 -18.87 19.26 4.67
C LYS A 103 -19.31 18.24 3.62
N LEU A 104 -19.64 18.66 2.39
CA LEU A 104 -19.97 17.77 1.27
C LEU A 104 -18.83 16.80 0.88
N PRO A 105 -17.55 17.23 0.78
CA PRO A 105 -16.44 16.32 0.44
C PRO A 105 -15.97 15.40 1.58
N LYS A 106 -16.63 15.42 2.76
CA LYS A 106 -16.47 14.35 3.77
C LYS A 106 -17.40 13.16 3.50
N LEU A 107 -18.41 13.34 2.65
CA LEU A 107 -19.17 12.24 2.09
C LEU A 107 -18.24 11.60 1.05
N GLY A 108 -17.58 10.50 1.42
CA GLY A 108 -16.71 9.78 0.48
C GLY A 108 -17.50 9.31 -0.75
N LEU A 109 -16.86 8.71 -1.76
CA LEU A 109 -17.55 8.29 -2.99
C LEU A 109 -18.52 7.10 -2.81
N ALA A 110 -18.65 6.56 -1.60
CA ALA A 110 -19.50 5.40 -1.33
C ALA A 110 -20.99 5.67 -1.61
N PRO A 111 -21.61 6.75 -1.11
CA PRO A 111 -23.01 7.05 -1.46
C PRO A 111 -23.18 7.31 -2.95
N VAL A 112 -22.18 7.87 -3.63
CA VAL A 112 -22.23 8.08 -5.08
C VAL A 112 -22.27 6.74 -5.82
N LEU A 113 -21.38 5.80 -5.47
CA LEU A 113 -21.37 4.47 -6.08
C LEU A 113 -22.66 3.69 -5.76
N CYS A 114 -23.15 3.76 -4.52
CA CYS A 114 -24.42 3.16 -4.12
C CYS A 114 -25.59 3.69 -4.98
N CYS A 115 -25.67 5.02 -5.15
CA CYS A 115 -26.67 5.64 -6.01
C CYS A 115 -26.56 5.16 -7.47
N VAL A 116 -25.34 5.04 -8.01
CA VAL A 116 -25.13 4.53 -9.38
C VAL A 116 -25.66 3.11 -9.52
N ILE A 117 -25.35 2.21 -8.57
CA ILE A 117 -25.82 0.81 -8.59
C ILE A 117 -27.35 0.76 -8.48
N VAL A 118 -27.95 1.54 -7.58
CA VAL A 118 -29.42 1.59 -7.41
C VAL A 118 -30.11 2.15 -8.66
N VAL A 119 -29.56 3.20 -9.29
CA VAL A 119 -30.10 3.74 -10.56
C VAL A 119 -29.98 2.72 -11.68
N HIS A 120 -28.87 2.00 -11.75
CA HIS A 120 -28.67 0.93 -12.74
C HIS A 120 -29.68 -0.20 -12.55
N LEU A 121 -29.85 -0.67 -11.32
CA LEU A 121 -30.81 -1.72 -10.95
C LEU A 121 -32.26 -1.32 -11.20
N THR A 122 -32.64 -0.08 -10.85
CA THR A 122 -33.99 0.44 -11.12
C THR A 122 -34.25 0.59 -12.61
N THR A 123 -33.26 1.05 -13.38
CA THR A 123 -33.34 1.12 -14.85
C THR A 123 -33.54 -0.26 -15.46
N TYR A 124 -32.84 -1.30 -14.96
CA TYR A 124 -33.03 -2.69 -15.36
C TYR A 124 -34.46 -3.18 -15.09
N ILE A 125 -34.95 -3.00 -13.86
CA ILE A 125 -36.29 -3.45 -13.47
C ILE A 125 -37.35 -2.79 -14.35
N HIS A 126 -37.30 -1.46 -14.49
CA HIS A 126 -38.29 -0.71 -15.25
C HIS A 126 -38.21 -0.96 -16.77
N SER A 127 -37.00 -0.90 -17.33
CA SER A 127 -36.79 -0.88 -18.78
C SER A 127 -36.53 -2.25 -19.41
N VAL A 128 -36.25 -3.28 -18.60
CA VAL A 128 -35.99 -4.65 -19.11
C VAL A 128 -36.99 -5.65 -18.55
N ILE A 129 -37.23 -5.69 -17.23
CA ILE A 129 -38.16 -6.68 -16.66
C ILE A 129 -39.63 -6.27 -16.88
N MET A 130 -39.98 -5.05 -16.49
CA MET A 130 -41.37 -4.53 -16.53
C MET A 130 -41.76 -3.93 -17.89
N ALA A 131 -40.82 -3.88 -18.84
CA ALA A 131 -41.04 -3.34 -20.18
C ALA A 131 -42.15 -4.10 -20.92
N SER A 132 -43.26 -3.39 -21.17
CA SER A 132 -44.45 -3.90 -21.86
C SER A 132 -44.29 -3.98 -23.38
N ASN A 133 -43.35 -3.21 -23.93
CA ASN A 133 -42.98 -3.13 -25.33
C ASN A 133 -42.00 -4.23 -25.77
N LEU A 134 -41.44 -5.01 -24.84
CA LEU A 134 -40.55 -6.13 -25.14
C LEU A 134 -41.29 -7.49 -25.10
N PRO A 135 -40.74 -8.57 -25.68
CA PRO A 135 -41.36 -9.91 -25.70
C PRO A 135 -41.47 -10.55 -24.32
N LYS A 136 -42.65 -10.95 -23.86
CA LYS A 136 -42.88 -11.40 -22.47
C LYS A 136 -41.85 -12.46 -22.02
N LEU A 137 -41.34 -12.30 -20.80
CA LEU A 137 -40.43 -13.25 -20.18
C LEU A 137 -41.14 -14.61 -20.00
N THR A 138 -40.52 -15.68 -20.50
CA THR A 138 -40.93 -17.04 -20.13
C THR A 138 -40.56 -17.32 -18.67
N ALA A 139 -41.16 -18.34 -18.05
CA ALA A 139 -40.91 -18.65 -16.63
C ALA A 139 -39.41 -18.78 -16.29
N GLY A 140 -38.63 -19.48 -17.12
CA GLY A 140 -37.19 -19.65 -16.93
C GLY A 140 -36.41 -18.34 -17.04
N PHE A 141 -36.68 -17.52 -18.07
CA PHE A 141 -36.04 -16.21 -18.22
C PHE A 141 -36.48 -15.22 -17.15
N GLY A 142 -37.71 -15.35 -16.62
CA GLY A 142 -38.17 -14.58 -15.47
C GLY A 142 -37.37 -14.87 -14.21
N ILE A 143 -37.12 -16.15 -13.90
CA ILE A 143 -36.26 -16.55 -12.76
C ILE A 143 -34.85 -15.99 -12.96
N LEU A 144 -34.26 -16.15 -14.15
CA LEU A 144 -32.93 -15.62 -14.45
C LEU A 144 -32.87 -14.09 -14.32
N ALA A 145 -33.90 -13.37 -14.77
CA ALA A 145 -33.97 -11.91 -14.64
C ALA A 145 -34.00 -11.46 -13.18
N TRP A 146 -34.83 -12.09 -12.35
CA TRP A 146 -34.90 -11.77 -10.92
C TRP A 146 -33.68 -12.23 -10.13
N LEU A 147 -32.96 -13.27 -10.59
CA LEU A 147 -31.66 -13.65 -10.02
C LEU A 147 -30.64 -12.50 -10.15
N GLY A 148 -30.61 -11.79 -11.29
CA GLY A 148 -29.76 -10.60 -11.44
C GLY A 148 -30.07 -9.51 -10.41
N VAL A 149 -31.36 -9.24 -10.17
CA VAL A 149 -31.82 -8.29 -9.13
C VAL A 149 -31.38 -8.73 -7.74
N PHE A 150 -31.56 -10.02 -7.42
CA PHE A 150 -31.15 -10.58 -6.15
C PHE A 150 -29.65 -10.44 -5.91
N LEU A 151 -28.82 -10.77 -6.91
CA LEU A 151 -27.36 -10.70 -6.80
C LEU A 151 -26.87 -9.26 -6.61
N SER A 152 -27.37 -8.29 -7.36
CA SER A 152 -26.98 -6.87 -7.18
C SER A 152 -27.48 -6.33 -5.82
N SER A 153 -28.68 -6.72 -5.39
CA SER A 153 -29.18 -6.36 -4.05
C SER A 153 -28.32 -6.95 -2.93
N ALA A 154 -27.88 -8.21 -3.07
CA ALA A 154 -26.95 -8.84 -2.13
C ALA A 154 -25.56 -8.19 -2.17
N GLY A 155 -25.08 -7.82 -3.37
CA GLY A 155 -23.85 -7.06 -3.58
C GLY A 155 -23.86 -5.73 -2.82
N LEU A 156 -24.96 -4.97 -2.86
CA LEU A 156 -25.15 -3.74 -2.09
C LEU A 156 -25.04 -3.94 -0.56
N ILE A 157 -25.46 -5.08 -0.03
CA ILE A 157 -25.30 -5.40 1.40
C ILE A 157 -23.81 -5.55 1.73
N TRP A 158 -23.05 -6.24 0.88
CA TRP A 158 -21.60 -6.43 1.08
C TRP A 158 -20.81 -5.16 0.82
N PHE A 159 -21.23 -4.34 -0.13
CA PHE A 159 -20.72 -2.99 -0.31
C PHE A 159 -20.87 -2.18 0.99
N TYR A 160 -22.07 -2.14 1.57
CA TYR A 160 -22.32 -1.41 2.81
C TYR A 160 -21.45 -1.93 3.97
N ARG A 161 -21.30 -3.25 4.11
CA ARG A 161 -20.40 -3.85 5.09
C ARG A 161 -18.95 -3.43 4.84
N CYS A 162 -18.44 -3.57 3.63
CA CYS A 162 -17.08 -3.16 3.29
C CYS A 162 -16.83 -1.67 3.61
N SER A 163 -17.80 -0.81 3.30
CA SER A 163 -17.74 0.62 3.54
C SER A 163 -17.76 0.99 5.03
N SER A 164 -18.48 0.24 5.86
CA SER A 164 -18.71 0.58 7.27
C SER A 164 -17.84 -0.20 8.26
N LYS A 165 -17.32 -1.36 7.87
CA LYS A 165 -16.58 -2.26 8.75
C LYS A 165 -15.17 -1.72 9.03
N ASP A 166 -14.68 -1.96 10.24
CA ASP A 166 -13.28 -1.72 10.58
C ASP A 166 -12.39 -2.62 9.69
N PRO A 167 -11.49 -2.06 8.86
CA PRO A 167 -10.63 -2.82 7.97
C PRO A 167 -9.51 -3.59 8.69
N GLY A 168 -9.32 -3.35 9.98
CA GLY A 168 -8.19 -3.87 10.76
C GLY A 168 -7.34 -2.75 11.36
N TYR A 169 -7.97 -1.69 11.89
CA TYR A 169 -7.25 -0.60 12.54
C TYR A 169 -6.46 -1.12 13.75
N ILE A 170 -5.18 -0.80 13.78
CA ILE A 170 -4.28 -1.16 14.87
C ILE A 170 -4.45 -0.12 15.98
N LYS A 171 -4.84 -0.59 17.18
CA LYS A 171 -4.99 0.27 18.35
C LYS A 171 -3.62 0.55 18.97
N MET A 172 -3.43 1.78 19.46
CA MET A 172 -2.30 2.14 20.30
C MET A 172 -2.62 1.71 21.74
N ASN A 173 -1.81 0.85 22.33
CA ASN A 173 -1.94 0.55 23.75
C ASN A 173 -1.40 1.75 24.55
N VAL A 174 -2.27 2.43 25.29
CA VAL A 174 -1.93 3.61 26.11
C VAL A 174 -0.83 3.28 27.14
N SER A 175 -0.83 2.04 27.63
CA SER A 175 0.18 1.49 28.55
C SER A 175 1.58 1.44 27.95
N ASP A 176 1.72 1.21 26.64
CA ASP A 176 3.02 1.23 25.95
C ASP A 176 3.57 2.65 25.84
N HIS A 177 2.68 3.64 25.60
CA HIS A 177 3.09 5.03 25.47
C HIS A 177 3.61 5.63 26.79
N GLN A 178 3.05 5.20 27.94
CA GLN A 178 3.56 5.59 29.27
C GLN A 178 4.87 4.85 29.60
N ASN A 179 4.99 3.56 29.27
CA ASN A 179 6.21 2.78 29.51
C ASN A 179 7.41 3.18 28.64
N LEU A 180 7.19 3.79 27.47
CA LEU A 180 8.24 4.31 26.58
C LEU A 180 8.87 5.62 27.04
N LYS A 181 8.28 6.36 27.97
CA LYS A 181 8.81 7.67 28.39
C LYS A 181 10.10 7.56 29.21
N ASP A 182 10.28 6.48 29.95
CA ASP A 182 11.38 6.38 30.91
C ASP A 182 12.68 5.84 30.28
N GLU A 183 12.60 4.95 29.28
CA GLU A 183 13.74 4.46 28.47
C GLU A 183 13.29 3.95 27.09
N PRO A 184 13.05 4.84 26.11
CA PRO A 184 12.41 4.48 24.86
C PRO A 184 13.27 3.56 23.99
N LEU A 185 14.58 3.84 23.86
CA LEU A 185 15.44 3.12 22.92
C LEU A 185 15.77 1.69 23.39
N LEU A 186 16.12 1.53 24.67
CA LEU A 186 16.50 0.25 25.28
C LEU A 186 15.34 -0.76 25.28
N LYS A 187 14.10 -0.30 25.54
CA LYS A 187 12.90 -1.16 25.54
C LYS A 187 12.36 -1.46 24.14
N ILE A 188 12.50 -0.52 23.19
CA ILE A 188 12.20 -0.77 21.77
C ILE A 188 13.09 -1.89 21.23
N GLU A 189 14.37 -1.85 21.60
CA GLU A 189 15.38 -2.82 21.16
C GLU A 189 15.18 -4.20 21.80
N ALA A 190 14.87 -4.27 23.09
CA ALA A 190 14.66 -5.54 23.81
C ALA A 190 13.40 -6.32 23.37
N ASN A 191 12.35 -5.63 22.93
CA ASN A 191 11.04 -6.27 22.64
C ASN A 191 10.73 -6.46 21.14
N HIS A 192 11.54 -5.89 20.23
CA HIS A 192 11.26 -5.93 18.79
C HIS A 192 12.49 -6.28 17.95
N PRO A 193 12.73 -7.58 17.66
CA PRO A 193 13.90 -8.04 16.90
C PRO A 193 13.96 -7.47 15.48
N ALA A 194 12.82 -7.07 14.90
CA ALA A 194 12.79 -6.45 13.58
C ALA A 194 13.41 -5.04 13.54
N LEU A 195 13.35 -4.29 14.65
CA LEU A 195 14.00 -2.99 14.76
C LEU A 195 15.50 -3.14 15.02
N LEU A 196 15.90 -4.16 15.79
CA LEU A 196 17.28 -4.62 15.94
C LEU A 196 17.92 -4.97 14.58
N ALA A 197 17.16 -5.62 13.69
CA ALA A 197 17.59 -5.93 12.33
C ALA A 197 17.63 -4.70 11.40
N GLY A 198 17.43 -3.48 11.91
CA GLY A 198 17.50 -2.24 11.15
C GLY A 198 16.23 -1.91 10.34
N ASN A 199 15.10 -2.58 10.57
CA ASN A 199 13.86 -2.33 9.82
C ASN A 199 13.03 -1.16 10.41
N TRP A 200 13.66 0.02 10.48
CA TRP A 200 13.05 1.23 11.05
C TRP A 200 11.79 1.69 10.29
N SER A 201 11.59 1.23 9.05
CA SER A 201 10.39 1.50 8.24
C SER A 201 9.07 1.05 8.88
N GLN A 202 9.14 0.13 9.86
CA GLN A 202 7.99 -0.33 10.65
C GLN A 202 7.50 0.69 11.67
N LEU A 203 8.31 1.69 12.05
CA LEU A 203 7.83 2.76 12.92
C LEU A 203 6.80 3.62 12.19
N CYS A 204 5.64 3.81 12.82
CA CYS A 204 4.67 4.81 12.42
C CYS A 204 4.83 6.04 13.30
N THR A 205 5.30 7.14 12.71
CA THR A 205 5.51 8.41 13.42
C THR A 205 4.19 9.13 13.72
N THR A 206 3.13 8.86 12.94
CA THR A 206 1.79 9.43 13.16
C THR A 206 1.05 8.69 14.28
N CYS A 207 0.93 7.36 14.17
CA CYS A 207 0.16 6.55 15.12
C CYS A 207 0.97 6.14 16.37
N LYS A 208 2.28 6.42 16.42
CA LYS A 208 3.18 6.07 17.53
C LYS A 208 3.14 4.58 17.91
N ILE A 209 3.17 3.74 16.88
CA ILE A 209 3.24 2.28 17.02
C ILE A 209 4.34 1.70 16.14
N ILE A 210 4.79 0.51 16.51
CA ILE A 210 5.58 -0.37 15.65
C ILE A 210 4.59 -1.19 14.83
N LYS A 211 4.52 -0.93 13.53
CA LYS A 211 3.60 -1.62 12.63
C LYS A 211 4.00 -3.10 12.55
N PRO A 212 3.05 -4.04 12.72
CA PRO A 212 3.24 -5.41 12.32
C PRO A 212 3.69 -5.50 10.86
N LEU A 213 4.24 -6.65 10.49
CA LEU A 213 4.58 -6.93 9.11
C LEU A 213 3.33 -6.77 8.23
N ARG A 214 3.51 -6.28 6.99
CA ARG A 214 2.43 -5.97 6.02
C ARG A 214 1.41 -4.88 6.44
N ALA A 215 1.44 -4.38 7.67
CA ALA A 215 0.61 -3.24 8.08
C ALA A 215 1.16 -1.91 7.52
N LYS A 216 0.26 -0.97 7.19
CA LYS A 216 0.61 0.36 6.66
C LYS A 216 -0.25 1.46 7.28
N HIS A 217 0.29 2.67 7.32
CA HIS A 217 -0.46 3.86 7.71
C HIS A 217 -1.19 4.41 6.48
N CYS A 218 -2.52 4.55 6.57
CA CYS A 218 -3.31 5.25 5.58
C CYS A 218 -3.45 6.71 6.01
N SER A 219 -2.93 7.65 5.22
CA SER A 219 -3.04 9.08 5.50
C SER A 219 -4.46 9.63 5.33
N THR A 220 -5.32 8.97 4.55
CA THR A 220 -6.72 9.36 4.39
C THR A 220 -7.57 8.99 5.61
N CYS A 221 -7.37 7.78 6.14
CA CYS A 221 -8.04 7.31 7.35
C CYS A 221 -7.33 7.74 8.65
N ASP A 222 -6.12 8.29 8.52
CA ASP A 222 -5.21 8.70 9.58
C ASP A 222 -4.95 7.61 10.65
N ARG A 223 -4.87 6.36 10.19
CA ARG A 223 -4.71 5.18 11.04
C ARG A 223 -3.86 4.12 10.36
N CYS A 224 -3.18 3.31 11.16
CA CYS A 224 -2.54 2.09 10.69
C CYS A 224 -3.56 0.97 10.52
N VAL A 225 -3.47 0.27 9.40
CA VAL A 225 -4.34 -0.85 9.02
C VAL A 225 -3.47 -2.10 8.88
N GLU A 226 -3.89 -3.17 9.54
CA GLU A 226 -3.30 -4.51 9.44
C GLU A 226 -3.54 -5.12 8.05
N GLN A 227 -2.51 -5.77 7.50
CA GLN A 227 -2.52 -6.34 6.14
C GLN A 227 -3.16 -5.38 5.13
N PHE A 228 -2.61 -4.16 5.08
CA PHE A 228 -3.19 -3.06 4.29
C PHE A 228 -3.15 -3.40 2.81
N ASP A 229 -4.31 -3.49 2.18
CA ASP A 229 -4.42 -3.75 0.75
C ASP A 229 -4.38 -2.46 -0.05
N HIS A 230 -5.35 -1.58 0.18
CA HIS A 230 -5.38 -0.23 -0.39
C HIS A 230 -6.42 0.65 0.34
N HIS A 231 -6.38 1.95 0.08
CA HIS A 231 -7.49 2.83 0.38
C HIS A 231 -8.39 2.92 -0.86
N CYS A 232 -9.67 2.61 -0.72
CA CYS A 232 -10.60 2.62 -1.84
C CYS A 232 -11.57 3.81 -1.71
N PRO A 233 -11.43 4.84 -2.56
CA PRO A 233 -12.33 5.99 -2.55
C PRO A 233 -13.80 5.59 -2.76
N TRP A 234 -14.04 4.61 -3.65
CA TRP A 234 -15.37 4.14 -4.04
C TRP A 234 -16.16 3.45 -2.93
N VAL A 235 -15.49 2.80 -1.98
CA VAL A 235 -16.14 2.30 -0.74
C VAL A 235 -15.93 3.25 0.44
N SER A 236 -15.18 4.34 0.24
CA SER A 236 -14.90 5.37 1.25
C SER A 236 -14.26 4.83 2.53
N ASN A 237 -13.50 3.76 2.39
CA ASN A 237 -12.85 3.08 3.50
C ASN A 237 -11.55 2.43 3.02
N CYS A 238 -10.70 2.04 3.96
CA CYS A 238 -9.60 1.14 3.64
C CYS A 238 -10.12 -0.26 3.39
N VAL A 239 -9.42 -0.99 2.52
CA VAL A 239 -9.53 -2.44 2.39
C VAL A 239 -8.29 -3.05 3.04
N GLY A 240 -8.50 -3.90 4.02
CA GLY A 240 -7.46 -4.56 4.80
C GLY A 240 -7.92 -5.91 5.31
N LYS A 241 -7.17 -6.49 6.26
CA LYS A 241 -7.38 -7.85 6.78
C LYS A 241 -8.85 -8.17 7.08
N LYS A 242 -9.58 -7.27 7.76
CA LYS A 242 -10.90 -7.58 8.31
C LYS A 242 -12.06 -7.36 7.35
N ASN A 243 -11.87 -6.66 6.23
CA ASN A 243 -12.95 -6.35 5.28
C ASN A 243 -12.61 -6.68 3.82
N LYS A 244 -11.43 -7.25 3.53
CA LYS A 244 -11.06 -7.69 2.17
C LYS A 244 -12.03 -8.74 1.60
N TRP A 245 -12.54 -9.64 2.45
CA TRP A 245 -13.62 -10.56 2.08
C TRP A 245 -14.89 -9.85 1.61
N ASP A 246 -15.37 -8.88 2.41
CA ASP A 246 -16.58 -8.13 2.08
C ASP A 246 -16.39 -7.36 0.75
N PHE A 247 -15.20 -6.78 0.52
CA PHE A 247 -14.83 -6.12 -0.73
C PHE A 247 -14.85 -7.08 -1.93
N PHE A 248 -14.18 -8.23 -1.81
CA PHE A 248 -14.08 -9.21 -2.89
C PHE A 248 -15.45 -9.80 -3.26
N LEU A 249 -16.26 -10.15 -2.26
CA LEU A 249 -17.57 -10.72 -2.50
C LEU A 249 -18.55 -9.69 -3.10
N PHE A 250 -18.45 -8.42 -2.70
CA PHE A 250 -19.18 -7.32 -3.35
C PHE A 250 -18.89 -7.28 -4.86
N ILE A 251 -17.62 -7.18 -5.27
CA ILE A 251 -17.29 -7.05 -6.70
C ILE A 251 -17.63 -8.32 -7.51
N VAL A 252 -17.53 -9.50 -6.92
CA VAL A 252 -17.92 -10.76 -7.57
C VAL A 252 -19.43 -10.80 -7.80
N LEU A 253 -20.24 -10.46 -6.79
CA LEU A 253 -21.70 -10.46 -6.91
C LEU A 253 -22.18 -9.45 -7.95
N GLU A 254 -21.62 -8.24 -7.99
CA GLU A 254 -21.99 -7.24 -9.00
C GLU A 254 -21.59 -7.69 -10.41
N VAL A 255 -20.41 -8.30 -10.60
CA VAL A 255 -20.02 -8.82 -11.93
C VAL A 255 -20.95 -9.95 -12.38
N MET A 256 -21.32 -10.86 -11.48
CA MET A 256 -22.30 -11.91 -11.79
C MET A 256 -23.68 -11.33 -12.11
N ALA A 257 -24.11 -10.29 -11.38
CA ALA A 257 -25.34 -9.57 -11.66
C ALA A 257 -25.30 -8.95 -13.07
N MET A 258 -24.26 -8.17 -13.39
CA MET A 258 -24.08 -7.53 -14.71
C MET A 258 -24.13 -8.55 -15.85
N VAL A 259 -23.44 -9.69 -15.73
CA VAL A 259 -23.49 -10.75 -16.75
C VAL A 259 -24.93 -11.24 -16.96
N ILE A 260 -25.64 -11.56 -15.88
CA ILE A 260 -27.01 -12.08 -15.97
C ILE A 260 -27.97 -11.03 -16.52
N THR A 261 -27.92 -9.80 -15.99
CA THR A 261 -28.81 -8.72 -16.41
C THR A 261 -28.54 -8.28 -17.84
N GLY A 262 -27.26 -8.21 -18.26
CA GLY A 262 -26.85 -7.93 -19.62
C GLY A 262 -27.31 -9.01 -20.61
N VAL A 263 -27.16 -10.30 -20.27
CA VAL A 263 -27.65 -11.42 -21.10
C VAL A 263 -29.18 -11.37 -21.27
N VAL A 264 -29.92 -11.11 -20.18
CA VAL A 264 -31.39 -10.98 -20.23
C VAL A 264 -31.79 -9.78 -21.08
N ALA A 265 -31.19 -8.61 -20.87
CA ALA A 265 -31.49 -7.40 -21.64
C ALA A 265 -31.20 -7.60 -23.13
N MET A 266 -30.02 -8.15 -23.46
CA MET A 266 -29.63 -8.45 -24.83
C MET A 266 -30.62 -9.42 -25.48
N THR A 267 -30.97 -10.51 -24.80
CA THR A 267 -31.89 -11.51 -25.35
C THR A 267 -33.27 -10.91 -25.61
N ARG A 268 -33.81 -10.08 -24.70
CA ARG A 268 -35.10 -9.43 -24.94
C ARG A 268 -35.09 -8.46 -26.11
N ILE A 269 -34.00 -7.71 -26.31
CA ILE A 269 -33.85 -6.81 -27.47
C ILE A 269 -33.73 -7.62 -28.76
N LEU A 270 -32.88 -8.65 -28.78
CA LEU A 270 -32.60 -9.46 -29.98
C LEU A 270 -33.77 -10.35 -30.41
N THR A 271 -34.68 -10.67 -29.49
CA THR A 271 -35.86 -11.50 -29.77
C THR A 271 -37.14 -10.70 -30.00
N ASP A 272 -37.05 -9.38 -30.13
CA ASP A 272 -38.19 -8.53 -30.48
C ASP A 272 -38.74 -8.92 -31.86
N PRO A 273 -39.99 -9.42 -31.95
CA PRO A 273 -40.58 -9.84 -33.23
C PRO A 273 -40.85 -8.66 -34.18
N MET A 274 -40.87 -7.43 -33.68
CA MET A 274 -41.03 -6.22 -34.48
C MET A 274 -39.70 -5.66 -34.97
N ALA A 275 -38.57 -6.20 -34.52
CA ALA A 275 -37.27 -5.73 -34.96
C ALA A 275 -36.99 -6.14 -36.42
N PRO A 276 -36.58 -5.20 -37.28
CA PRO A 276 -36.21 -5.51 -38.66
C PRO A 276 -34.92 -6.37 -38.71
N ALA A 277 -34.81 -7.19 -39.75
CA ALA A 277 -33.63 -8.02 -39.96
C ALA A 277 -32.37 -7.17 -40.22
N GLY A 278 -31.25 -7.60 -39.65
CA GLY A 278 -29.94 -6.95 -39.78
C GLY A 278 -29.63 -5.98 -38.62
N PHE A 279 -28.33 -5.87 -38.30
CA PHE A 279 -27.87 -5.17 -37.11
C PHE A 279 -28.22 -3.68 -37.08
N SER A 280 -27.95 -2.94 -38.17
CA SER A 280 -28.15 -1.49 -38.20
C SER A 280 -29.65 -1.09 -38.10
N PRO A 281 -30.57 -1.71 -38.86
CA PRO A 281 -32.00 -1.49 -38.69
C PRO A 281 -32.52 -1.89 -37.28
N MET A 282 -32.09 -3.05 -36.76
CA MET A 282 -32.45 -3.51 -35.41
C MET A 282 -31.98 -2.53 -34.32
N PHE A 283 -30.75 -2.02 -34.44
CA PHE A 283 -30.21 -1.05 -33.50
C PHE A 283 -30.98 0.27 -33.53
N SER A 284 -31.34 0.75 -34.72
CA SER A 284 -32.20 1.93 -34.89
C SER A 284 -33.61 1.74 -34.31
N HIS A 285 -34.17 0.54 -34.48
CA HIS A 285 -35.44 0.16 -33.86
C HIS A 285 -35.34 0.14 -32.34
N ALA A 286 -34.28 -0.48 -31.78
CA ALA A 286 -34.04 -0.54 -30.35
C ALA A 286 -33.77 0.84 -29.73
N SER A 287 -33.07 1.74 -30.44
CA SER A 287 -32.79 3.09 -29.93
C SER A 287 -34.03 3.99 -29.86
N THR A 288 -35.04 3.69 -30.66
CA THR A 288 -36.31 4.45 -30.69
C THR A 288 -37.38 3.82 -29.80
N HIS A 289 -37.51 2.50 -29.82
CA HIS A 289 -38.57 1.78 -29.12
C HIS A 289 -38.15 1.25 -27.75
N HIS A 290 -36.85 0.98 -27.55
CA HIS A 290 -36.30 0.34 -26.34
C HIS A 290 -35.16 1.15 -25.71
N ILE A 291 -35.26 2.48 -25.75
CA ILE A 291 -34.19 3.40 -25.32
C ILE A 291 -33.65 3.10 -23.92
N GLY A 292 -34.54 2.81 -22.95
CA GLY A 292 -34.13 2.50 -21.58
C GLY A 292 -33.32 1.21 -21.47
N ALA A 293 -33.71 0.16 -22.20
CA ALA A 293 -32.99 -1.11 -22.23
C ALA A 293 -31.63 -0.96 -22.93
N LEU A 294 -31.55 -0.13 -23.97
CA LEU A 294 -30.31 0.17 -24.67
C LEU A 294 -29.34 0.98 -23.79
N ILE A 295 -29.83 2.03 -23.11
CA ILE A 295 -29.03 2.80 -22.16
C ILE A 295 -28.52 1.91 -21.03
N PHE A 296 -29.39 1.07 -20.45
CA PHE A 296 -29.02 0.08 -19.46
C PHE A 296 -27.86 -0.78 -19.96
N LEU A 297 -28.01 -1.41 -21.12
CA LEU A 297 -27.01 -2.33 -21.68
C LEU A 297 -25.67 -1.64 -21.96
N ILE A 298 -25.69 -0.41 -22.47
CA ILE A 298 -24.46 0.38 -22.71
C ILE A 298 -23.74 0.68 -21.39
N MET A 299 -24.47 1.11 -20.36
CA MET A 299 -23.89 1.40 -19.04
C MET A 299 -23.39 0.13 -18.36
N ASP A 300 -24.15 -0.98 -18.47
CA ASP A 300 -23.80 -2.29 -17.94
C ASP A 300 -22.47 -2.78 -18.51
N ILE A 301 -22.29 -2.70 -19.83
CA ILE A 301 -21.04 -3.03 -20.53
C ILE A 301 -19.90 -2.12 -20.07
N PHE A 302 -20.14 -0.81 -19.92
CA PHE A 302 -19.13 0.13 -19.46
C PHE A 302 -18.62 -0.20 -18.05
N TYR A 303 -19.51 -0.55 -17.12
CA TYR A 303 -19.13 -0.95 -15.76
C TYR A 303 -18.48 -2.35 -15.71
N PHE A 304 -18.96 -3.28 -16.55
CA PHE A 304 -18.53 -4.67 -16.57
C PHE A 304 -17.02 -4.83 -16.77
N PHE A 305 -16.41 -4.14 -17.73
CA PHE A 305 -14.98 -4.31 -18.02
C PHE A 305 -14.10 -3.87 -16.84
N GLY A 306 -14.41 -2.73 -16.24
CA GLY A 306 -13.69 -2.23 -15.07
C GLY A 306 -13.84 -3.20 -13.89
N ALA A 307 -15.06 -3.53 -13.52
CA ALA A 307 -15.34 -4.42 -12.39
C ALA A 307 -14.74 -5.83 -12.58
N SER A 308 -14.82 -6.39 -13.79
CA SER A 308 -14.24 -7.69 -14.11
C SER A 308 -12.71 -7.69 -13.99
N ALA A 309 -12.05 -6.64 -14.46
CA ALA A 309 -10.60 -6.48 -14.30
C ALA A 309 -10.22 -6.40 -12.80
N LEU A 310 -11.02 -5.71 -11.98
CA LEU A 310 -10.82 -5.70 -10.52
C LEU A 310 -11.00 -7.08 -9.91
N VAL A 311 -12.04 -7.84 -10.28
CA VAL A 311 -12.27 -9.21 -9.79
C VAL A 311 -11.07 -10.11 -10.13
N VAL A 312 -10.61 -10.10 -11.39
CA VAL A 312 -9.47 -10.91 -11.83
C VAL A 312 -8.20 -10.52 -11.09
N SER A 313 -7.94 -9.23 -10.92
CA SER A 313 -6.78 -8.73 -10.17
C SER A 313 -6.81 -9.18 -8.71
N GLN A 314 -7.94 -9.00 -8.03
CA GLN A 314 -8.10 -9.39 -6.63
C GLN A 314 -8.04 -10.91 -6.45
N ALA A 315 -8.66 -11.69 -7.34
CA ALA A 315 -8.56 -13.15 -7.32
C ALA A 315 -7.12 -13.64 -7.50
N THR A 316 -6.36 -13.02 -8.41
CA THR A 316 -4.93 -13.33 -8.62
C THR A 316 -4.08 -12.97 -7.40
N GLN A 317 -4.42 -11.88 -6.73
CA GLN A 317 -3.74 -11.44 -5.51
C GLN A 317 -4.03 -12.36 -4.33
N ILE A 318 -5.29 -12.77 -4.16
CA ILE A 318 -5.71 -13.75 -3.15
C ILE A 318 -5.01 -15.08 -3.41
N SER A 319 -5.01 -15.59 -4.65
CA SER A 319 -4.38 -16.87 -4.97
C SER A 319 -2.87 -16.90 -4.74
N ARG A 320 -2.22 -15.74 -4.71
CA ARG A 320 -0.78 -15.59 -4.43
C ARG A 320 -0.50 -15.03 -3.04
N ASN A 321 -1.50 -14.86 -2.17
CA ASN A 321 -1.40 -14.21 -0.86
C ASN A 321 -0.54 -12.93 -0.88
N ILE A 322 -0.84 -12.03 -1.82
CA ILE A 322 -0.16 -10.74 -1.97
C ILE A 322 -1.19 -9.62 -1.97
N THR A 323 -0.90 -8.51 -1.31
CA THR A 323 -1.78 -7.34 -1.28
C THR A 323 -1.55 -6.43 -2.49
N THR A 324 -2.54 -5.60 -2.84
CA THR A 324 -2.37 -4.57 -3.89
C THR A 324 -1.21 -3.63 -3.55
N ASN A 325 -1.09 -3.22 -2.28
CA ASN A 325 0.00 -2.38 -1.81
C ASN A 325 1.39 -3.04 -1.98
N GLU A 326 1.51 -4.34 -1.68
CA GLU A 326 2.74 -5.12 -1.92
C GLU A 326 3.12 -5.18 -3.38
N MET A 327 2.15 -5.50 -4.24
CA MET A 327 2.37 -5.57 -5.68
C MET A 327 2.77 -4.20 -6.26
N ALA A 328 2.12 -3.12 -5.84
CA ALA A 328 2.41 -1.77 -6.32
C ALA A 328 3.76 -1.22 -5.81
N ASN A 329 4.24 -1.70 -4.66
CA ASN A 329 5.49 -1.25 -4.03
C ASN A 329 6.53 -2.35 -3.92
N ILE A 330 6.49 -3.32 -4.84
CA ILE A 330 7.26 -4.55 -4.77
C ILE A 330 8.77 -4.31 -4.63
N MET A 331 9.27 -3.27 -5.32
CA MET A 331 10.68 -2.87 -5.28
C MET A 331 11.15 -2.34 -3.92
N ARG A 332 10.22 -1.92 -3.05
CA ARG A 332 10.51 -1.36 -1.72
C ARG A 332 10.52 -2.41 -0.61
N TYR A 333 10.05 -3.63 -0.88
CA TYR A 333 9.90 -4.67 0.13
C TYR A 333 10.97 -5.74 -0.05
N SER A 334 12.03 -5.64 0.76
CA SER A 334 13.15 -6.58 0.74
C SER A 334 12.73 -8.03 1.03
N TYR A 335 11.73 -8.24 1.90
CA TYR A 335 11.21 -9.57 2.21
C TYR A 335 10.47 -10.23 1.03
N LEU A 336 10.14 -9.48 -0.03
CA LEU A 336 9.61 -10.05 -1.27
C LEU A 336 10.72 -10.43 -2.26
N ARG A 337 11.99 -10.31 -1.88
CA ARG A 337 13.15 -10.61 -2.73
C ARG A 337 13.93 -11.77 -2.14
N GLY A 338 14.21 -12.78 -2.97
CA GLY A 338 15.08 -13.91 -2.63
C GLY A 338 16.55 -13.50 -2.55
N ALA A 339 17.39 -14.39 -2.03
CA ALA A 339 18.84 -14.20 -1.95
C ALA A 339 19.51 -14.06 -3.33
N ASP A 340 18.88 -14.64 -4.36
CA ASP A 340 19.24 -14.54 -5.78
C ASP A 340 18.73 -13.25 -6.45
N GLY A 341 18.03 -12.38 -5.71
CA GLY A 341 17.41 -11.18 -6.24
C GLY A 341 16.06 -11.40 -6.95
N GLN A 342 15.59 -12.64 -7.07
CA GLN A 342 14.31 -12.96 -7.69
C GLN A 342 13.13 -12.59 -6.80
N LEU A 343 11.96 -12.38 -7.41
CA LEU A 343 10.74 -12.13 -6.65
C LEU A 343 10.31 -13.41 -5.93
N ARG A 344 10.20 -13.35 -4.61
CA ARG A 344 9.73 -14.46 -3.77
C ARG A 344 8.68 -13.95 -2.79
N ASN A 345 7.48 -14.50 -2.82
CA ASN A 345 6.49 -14.22 -1.79
C ASN A 345 6.55 -15.29 -0.68
N PRO A 346 7.08 -14.97 0.52
CA PRO A 346 7.18 -15.95 1.60
C PRO A 346 5.82 -16.36 2.17
N TYR A 347 4.74 -15.64 1.84
CA TYR A 347 3.38 -15.93 2.31
C TYR A 347 2.55 -16.74 1.31
N ASP A 348 3.09 -17.05 0.12
CA ASP A 348 2.36 -17.81 -0.90
C ASP A 348 2.42 -19.31 -0.59
N HIS A 349 1.38 -19.85 0.06
CA HIS A 349 1.24 -21.29 0.38
C HIS A 349 0.69 -22.13 -0.78
N GLY A 350 0.67 -21.56 -1.99
CA GLY A 350 0.06 -22.16 -3.17
C GLY A 350 -1.40 -21.78 -3.35
N CYS A 351 -1.81 -21.70 -4.63
CA CYS A 351 -3.14 -21.21 -5.05
C CYS A 351 -4.30 -21.80 -4.27
N TRP A 352 -4.34 -23.14 -4.14
CA TRP A 352 -5.46 -23.82 -3.49
C TRP A 352 -5.56 -23.47 -2.00
N LYS A 353 -4.44 -23.51 -1.27
CA LYS A 353 -4.40 -23.20 0.16
C LYS A 353 -4.71 -21.73 0.41
N ASN A 354 -4.09 -20.82 -0.34
CA ASN A 354 -4.35 -19.38 -0.21
C ASN A 354 -5.82 -19.06 -0.45
N CYS A 355 -6.42 -19.61 -1.52
CA CYS A 355 -7.83 -19.40 -1.81
C CYS A 355 -8.73 -20.02 -0.73
N SER A 356 -8.45 -21.25 -0.29
CA SER A 356 -9.23 -21.93 0.75
C SER A 356 -9.21 -21.14 2.07
N ASP A 357 -8.03 -20.74 2.53
CA ASP A 357 -7.86 -19.98 3.77
C ASP A 357 -8.59 -18.63 3.68
N PHE A 358 -8.50 -17.95 2.53
CA PHE A 358 -9.23 -16.71 2.29
C PHE A 358 -10.76 -16.91 2.31
N MET A 359 -11.26 -18.00 1.71
CA MET A 359 -12.69 -18.30 1.67
C MET A 359 -13.26 -18.66 3.05
N ILE A 360 -12.46 -19.28 3.92
CA ILE A 360 -12.90 -19.70 5.26
C ILE A 360 -12.75 -18.55 6.27
N ASN A 361 -11.60 -17.90 6.30
CA ASN A 361 -11.26 -16.90 7.33
C ASN A 361 -11.54 -15.46 6.90
N GLY A 362 -11.71 -15.22 5.59
CA GLY A 362 -11.84 -13.89 5.00
C GLY A 362 -10.51 -13.17 4.76
N TYR A 363 -9.39 -13.78 5.15
CA TYR A 363 -8.02 -13.29 4.98
C TYR A 363 -7.02 -14.45 5.09
N ASN A 364 -5.77 -14.24 4.68
CA ASN A 364 -4.69 -15.19 4.87
C ASN A 364 -3.85 -14.78 6.08
N GLU A 365 -3.48 -15.73 6.93
CA GLU A 365 -2.56 -15.46 8.05
C GLU A 365 -1.15 -15.15 7.52
N ASP A 366 -0.45 -14.27 8.24
CA ASP A 366 0.90 -13.83 7.88
C ASP A 366 1.97 -14.82 8.37
N VAL A 367 1.77 -16.11 8.08
CA VAL A 367 2.72 -17.17 8.41
C VAL A 367 3.67 -17.36 7.22
N PRO A 368 4.96 -17.04 7.34
CA PRO A 368 5.92 -17.28 6.28
C PRO A 368 6.21 -18.78 6.14
N ILE A 369 6.46 -19.24 4.91
CA ILE A 369 7.00 -20.57 4.65
C ILE A 369 8.43 -20.61 5.21
N ALA A 370 8.67 -21.50 6.18
CA ALA A 370 10.00 -21.75 6.70
C ALA A 370 10.90 -22.26 5.57
N GLU A 371 12.11 -21.73 5.48
CA GLU A 371 13.10 -22.25 4.53
C GLU A 371 13.49 -23.66 4.98
N ASP A 372 13.05 -24.67 4.22
CA ASP A 372 13.81 -25.92 4.18
C ASP A 372 15.15 -25.57 3.53
N SER A 373 16.21 -25.58 4.34
CA SER A 373 17.59 -25.55 3.90
C SER A 373 17.90 -26.83 3.12
N ALA A 374 17.37 -26.95 1.90
CA ALA A 374 17.64 -28.04 0.98
C ALA A 374 18.42 -27.47 -0.21
N ASN A 375 19.73 -27.36 -0.01
CA ASN A 375 20.83 -27.48 -0.98
C ASN A 375 22.06 -26.69 -0.49
N SER A 376 22.65 -27.16 0.61
CA SER A 376 24.09 -27.07 0.81
C SER A 376 24.58 -28.50 0.99
N GLU A 377 24.82 -29.19 -0.13
CA GLU A 377 25.70 -30.34 -0.14
C GLU A 377 27.07 -29.91 0.40
N GLU A 378 27.43 -30.53 1.52
CA GLU A 378 28.79 -30.98 1.82
C GLU A 378 29.93 -29.97 1.62
N THR A 379 30.19 -29.13 2.62
CA THR A 379 31.57 -28.86 3.02
C THR A 379 31.62 -28.57 4.52
N GLY A 380 32.29 -29.45 5.26
CA GLY A 380 32.19 -29.57 6.71
C GLY A 380 32.69 -28.37 7.51
N MET A 381 32.01 -28.12 8.63
CA MET A 381 32.66 -27.54 9.81
C MET A 381 32.40 -28.47 11.00
N ILE A 382 33.53 -28.98 11.51
CA ILE A 382 33.65 -29.86 12.67
C ILE A 382 33.05 -29.14 13.89
N GLN A 383 32.07 -29.78 14.52
CA GLN A 383 31.57 -29.40 15.83
C GLN A 383 32.60 -29.79 16.89
N ILE A 384 33.05 -28.82 17.69
CA ILE A 384 33.76 -29.08 18.95
C ILE A 384 32.72 -28.95 20.07
N PRO A 385 32.44 -30.02 20.84
CA PRO A 385 31.50 -29.94 21.96
C PRO A 385 32.18 -29.22 23.13
N ARG A 386 31.47 -28.29 23.77
CA ARG A 386 31.90 -27.67 25.03
C ARG A 386 31.01 -28.23 26.14
N ASP A 387 31.51 -29.27 26.79
CA ASP A 387 30.94 -29.79 28.02
C ASP A 387 30.97 -28.73 29.11
N SER A 388 29.84 -28.58 29.77
CA SER A 388 29.64 -27.79 30.96
C SER A 388 29.75 -28.73 32.15
N ASN A 389 30.78 -28.55 32.98
CA ASN A 389 30.80 -28.87 34.42
C ASN A 389 32.23 -28.72 34.96
N LEU A 390 32.47 -27.72 35.84
CA LEU A 390 32.92 -27.95 37.22
C LEU A 390 33.33 -26.65 37.92
N GLN A 391 33.08 -26.68 39.23
CA GLN A 391 33.12 -25.62 40.21
C GLN A 391 34.53 -25.10 40.53
N ASN A 392 34.55 -23.82 40.93
CA ASN A 392 35.30 -23.23 42.05
C ASN A 392 36.48 -24.03 42.63
N SER A 393 37.68 -23.43 42.63
CA SER A 393 38.62 -23.41 43.76
C SER A 393 39.78 -22.43 43.53
N ASN A 394 40.10 -21.68 44.58
CA ASN A 394 41.16 -20.69 44.73
C ASN A 394 42.56 -21.18 44.29
N SER A 395 43.43 -20.25 43.88
CA SER A 395 44.64 -19.81 44.64
C SER A 395 45.79 -19.33 43.73
N HIS A 396 46.41 -18.22 44.14
CA HIS A 396 47.79 -17.76 43.88
C HIS A 396 48.22 -17.24 42.50
N ALA A 397 48.51 -15.92 42.45
CA ALA A 397 49.53 -15.30 41.58
C ALA A 397 50.95 -15.71 42.07
N PRO A 398 52.03 -15.63 41.25
CA PRO A 398 52.63 -14.32 40.88
C PRO A 398 53.35 -14.20 39.51
N THR A 399 53.63 -12.94 39.15
CA THR A 399 54.81 -12.40 38.42
C THR A 399 55.09 -12.68 36.93
N ASP A 400 54.98 -11.59 36.14
CA ASP A 400 56.07 -10.90 35.41
C ASP A 400 56.62 -11.46 34.07
N ARG A 401 56.35 -10.77 32.95
CA ARG A 401 57.39 -10.21 32.03
C ARG A 401 56.83 -9.51 30.78
N ASN A 402 57.37 -8.31 30.54
CA ASN A 402 57.35 -7.54 29.30
C ASN A 402 57.93 -8.27 28.07
N GLY A 403 57.44 -7.93 26.88
CA GLY A 403 58.07 -8.28 25.61
C GLY A 403 57.44 -7.61 24.38
N HIS A 404 57.89 -6.40 24.04
CA HIS A 404 57.75 -5.79 22.71
C HIS A 404 58.47 -6.63 21.65
N ILE A 405 57.86 -6.88 20.48
CA ILE A 405 58.60 -7.08 19.21
C ILE A 405 57.83 -6.44 18.04
N ALA A 406 58.58 -5.70 17.22
CA ALA A 406 58.18 -4.95 16.05
C ALA A 406 58.43 -5.72 14.74
N VAL A 407 57.62 -5.38 13.72
CA VAL A 407 57.87 -5.29 12.26
C VAL A 407 58.66 -6.40 11.52
N HIS A 408 58.04 -6.95 10.46
CA HIS A 408 58.75 -7.06 9.18
C HIS A 408 57.80 -7.02 7.97
N VAL A 409 57.98 -6.00 7.13
CA VAL A 409 57.50 -5.92 5.74
C VAL A 409 58.49 -6.72 4.89
N ASN A 410 58.02 -7.46 3.88
CA ASN A 410 58.91 -7.85 2.80
C ASN A 410 58.23 -7.67 1.44
N SER A 411 58.90 -6.88 0.60
CA SER A 411 58.61 -6.58 -0.78
C SER A 411 59.73 -7.21 -1.61
N SER A 412 59.41 -7.88 -2.71
CA SER A 412 60.42 -8.33 -3.68
C SER A 412 59.83 -8.39 -5.08
N ASN A 413 60.35 -7.49 -5.92
CA ASN A 413 60.22 -7.33 -7.36
C ASN A 413 60.66 -8.57 -8.18
N ILE A 414 60.27 -8.64 -9.45
CA ILE A 414 61.11 -8.29 -10.63
C ILE A 414 60.35 -8.52 -11.97
N ASN A 415 60.20 -7.40 -12.72
CA ASN A 415 60.36 -7.09 -14.16
C ASN A 415 60.28 -8.23 -15.21
N ALA A 416 59.82 -8.03 -16.46
CA ALA A 416 60.17 -6.95 -17.40
C ALA A 416 59.32 -6.95 -18.70
N HIS A 417 59.10 -5.74 -19.26
CA HIS A 417 59.10 -5.27 -20.68
C HIS A 417 58.33 -6.07 -21.79
N HIS A 418 57.59 -5.49 -22.75
CA HIS A 418 57.77 -4.30 -23.62
C HIS A 418 56.40 -3.80 -24.19
N GLY A 419 56.28 -2.49 -24.49
CA GLY A 419 55.13 -1.85 -25.17
C GLY A 419 55.21 -1.85 -26.71
N PRO A 420 54.73 -0.80 -27.42
CA PRO A 420 53.32 -0.40 -27.63
C PRO A 420 53.00 -0.07 -29.12
N VAL A 421 51.75 -0.22 -29.62
CA VAL A 421 51.30 0.45 -30.88
C VAL A 421 49.78 0.72 -30.89
N HIS A 422 49.43 2.01 -30.75
CA HIS A 422 48.53 2.85 -31.57
C HIS A 422 47.16 2.40 -32.14
N SER A 423 46.16 3.28 -31.86
CA SER A 423 45.21 3.91 -32.82
C SER A 423 43.73 3.48 -32.86
N LEU A 424 42.90 4.37 -32.28
CA LEU A 424 41.77 5.13 -32.87
C LEU A 424 40.52 4.41 -33.45
N VAL A 425 39.39 5.11 -33.25
CA VAL A 425 38.12 5.16 -34.02
C VAL A 425 36.90 4.52 -33.34
N GLN A 426 36.13 5.38 -32.65
CA GLN A 426 34.65 5.40 -32.64
C GLN A 426 34.15 6.12 -33.91
N PRO A 427 32.85 6.14 -34.29
CA PRO A 427 31.67 5.48 -33.70
C PRO A 427 30.69 4.87 -34.75
N ARG A 428 29.62 4.22 -34.26
CA ARG A 428 28.24 4.42 -34.74
C ARG A 428 27.27 4.34 -33.59
#